data_AF-A0A351FW45-F1
#
_entry.id   AF-A0A351FW45-F1
#
_cell.length_a   1.000
_cell.length_b   1.000
_cell.length_c   1.000
_cell.angle_alpha   90.00
_cell.angle_beta   90.00
_cell.angle_gamma   90.00
#
_symmetry.space_group_name_H-M   'P 1'
#
loop_
_entity.id
_entity.type
_entity.pdbx_description
1 polymer ?
#
loop_
_entity_poly.entity_id
_entity_poly.type
_entity_poly.pdbx_seq_one_letter_code
_entity_poly.pdbx_strand_id
1 'polypeptide(L)'
;MLPHDDTPIAAADVLETYHRQQQQWQDATAEIRQQLAAIEEPVYQRSAEPAINKFPPDIRPMMRKADEQRAPLEAQLAAMAYRQVASERSKVKMSDKLTGETKQRWEHLREQLASFDHLKPQPLPTTFTVRDIGAEAPAVFIPGRNKNPIDPGYLSVLDP
;
A
#
# COMPACT_ATOMS: atom_id res chain seq x y z
N MET A 1 11.15 -10.84 0.79
CA MET A 1 11.50 -9.44 0.48
C MET A 1 10.48 -8.77 -0.45
N LEU A 2 10.30 -7.46 -0.31
CA LEU A 2 9.43 -6.60 -1.12
C LEU A 2 10.20 -5.34 -1.57
N PRO A 3 10.01 -4.88 -2.81
CA PRO A 3 10.61 -3.62 -3.28
C PRO A 3 9.84 -2.40 -2.78
N HIS A 4 10.52 -1.30 -2.45
CA HIS A 4 9.95 -0.05 -1.98
C HIS A 4 10.49 1.13 -2.80
N ASP A 5 9.60 1.95 -3.34
CA ASP A 5 9.94 3.06 -4.25
C ASP A 5 9.79 4.44 -3.56
N ASP A 6 9.41 4.41 -2.28
CA ASP A 6 8.98 5.54 -1.45
C ASP A 6 9.94 5.83 -0.29
N THR A 7 11.12 5.17 -0.25
CA THR A 7 12.09 5.38 0.84
C THR A 7 12.78 6.74 0.67
N PRO A 8 12.62 7.69 1.61
CA PRO A 8 13.21 9.02 1.48
C PRO A 8 14.72 9.00 1.70
N ILE A 9 15.47 9.77 0.90
CA ILE A 9 16.89 10.04 1.08
C ILE A 9 17.05 11.50 1.51
N ALA A 10 17.19 11.74 2.80
CA ALA A 10 17.51 13.07 3.31
C ALA A 10 18.28 12.96 4.64
N ALA A 11 18.94 14.05 5.02
CA ALA A 11 19.54 14.17 6.34
C ALA A 11 18.46 14.13 7.44
N ALA A 12 18.84 13.73 8.66
CA ALA A 12 17.89 13.49 9.75
C ALA A 12 17.08 14.73 10.14
N ASP A 13 17.71 15.90 10.14
CA ASP A 13 17.10 17.21 10.41
C ASP A 13 16.07 17.61 9.35
N VAL A 14 16.36 17.30 8.08
CA VAL A 14 15.45 17.51 6.95
C VAL A 14 14.23 16.59 7.06
N LEU A 15 14.44 15.32 7.41
CA LEU A 15 13.35 14.36 7.63
C LEU A 15 12.43 14.79 8.78
N GLU A 16 13.00 15.24 9.90
CA GLU A 16 12.22 15.70 11.04
C GLU A 16 11.36 16.92 10.68
N THR A 17 11.94 17.88 9.95
CA THR A 17 11.22 19.06 9.47
C THR A 17 10.10 18.68 8.49
N TYR A 18 10.39 17.78 7.54
CA TYR A 18 9.40 17.24 6.61
C TYR A 18 8.24 16.57 7.35
N HIS A 19 8.52 15.68 8.30
CA HIS A 19 7.49 14.99 9.08
C HIS A 19 6.63 15.97 9.89
N ARG A 20 7.22 16.99 10.50
CA ARG A 20 6.48 18.02 11.25
C ARG A 20 5.51 18.79 10.35
N GLN A 21 5.96 19.25 9.18
CA GLN A 21 5.10 19.95 8.21
C GLN A 21 4.02 19.02 7.65
N GLN A 22 4.40 17.78 7.32
CA GLN A 22 3.48 16.76 6.85
C GLN A 22 2.38 16.48 7.88
N GLN A 23 2.73 16.40 9.16
CA GLN A 23 1.78 16.21 10.25
C GLN A 23 0.81 17.40 10.37
N GLN A 24 1.31 18.63 10.32
CA GLN A 24 0.47 19.83 10.34
C GLN A 24 -0.56 19.84 9.20
N TRP A 25 -0.14 19.49 7.99
CA TRP A 25 -1.05 19.36 6.85
C TRP A 25 -2.05 18.20 7.04
N GLN A 26 -1.61 17.04 7.55
CA GLN A 26 -2.48 15.89 7.79
C GLN A 26 -3.56 16.21 8.82
N ASP A 27 -3.20 16.88 9.91
CA ASP A 27 -4.13 17.28 10.97
C ASP A 27 -5.13 18.32 10.47
N ALA A 28 -4.66 19.35 9.75
CA ALA A 28 -5.51 20.40 9.19
C ALA A 28 -6.50 19.88 8.13
N THR A 29 -6.16 18.79 7.43
CA THR A 29 -6.96 18.24 6.32
C THR A 29 -7.67 16.93 6.66
N ALA A 30 -7.55 16.44 7.90
CA ALA A 30 -8.03 15.11 8.30
C ALA A 30 -9.50 14.89 7.97
N GLU A 31 -10.36 15.85 8.34
CA GLU A 31 -11.80 15.77 8.10
C GLU A 31 -12.14 15.79 6.58
N ILE A 32 -11.52 16.69 5.81
CA ILE A 32 -11.72 16.78 4.36
C ILE A 32 -11.31 15.47 3.68
N ARG A 33 -10.15 14.92 4.06
CA ARG A 33 -9.64 13.65 3.54
C ARG A 33 -10.54 12.47 3.91
N GLN A 34 -11.13 12.47 5.12
CA GLN A 34 -12.09 11.46 5.53
C GLN A 34 -13.38 11.53 4.69
N GLN A 35 -13.90 12.74 4.42
CA GLN A 35 -15.07 12.93 3.58
C GLN A 35 -14.80 12.53 2.11
N LEU A 36 -13.63 12.87 1.57
CA LEU A 36 -13.19 12.41 0.26
C LEU A 36 -13.11 10.88 0.21
N ALA A 37 -12.46 10.25 1.20
CA ALA A 37 -12.34 8.80 1.27
C ALA A 37 -13.72 8.11 1.30
N ALA A 38 -14.70 8.66 2.01
CA ALA A 38 -16.06 8.13 2.04
C ALA A 38 -16.75 8.12 0.65
N ILE A 39 -16.41 9.08 -0.22
CA ILE A 39 -16.93 9.16 -1.59
C ILE A 39 -16.13 8.24 -2.53
N GLU A 40 -14.80 8.26 -2.42
CA GLU A 40 -13.90 7.63 -3.38
C GLU A 40 -13.73 6.12 -3.14
N GLU A 41 -13.67 5.68 -1.89
CA GLU A 41 -13.37 4.27 -1.54
C GLU A 41 -14.39 3.28 -2.13
N PRO A 42 -15.72 3.51 -2.10
CA PRO A 42 -16.68 2.62 -2.75
C PRO A 42 -16.51 2.54 -4.28
N VAL A 43 -16.02 3.60 -4.93
CA VAL A 43 -15.71 3.59 -6.37
C VAL A 43 -14.46 2.76 -6.61
N TYR A 44 -13.43 2.95 -5.79
CA TYR A 44 -12.18 2.20 -5.89
C TYR A 44 -12.39 0.70 -5.67
N GLN A 45 -13.12 0.31 -4.63
CA GLN A 45 -13.43 -1.11 -4.36
C GLN A 45 -14.15 -1.77 -5.55
N ARG A 46 -15.19 -1.12 -6.10
CA ARG A 46 -15.90 -1.63 -7.29
C ARG A 46 -14.99 -1.72 -8.52
N SER A 47 -14.07 -0.78 -8.69
CA SER A 47 -13.13 -0.78 -9.81
C SER A 47 -12.00 -1.82 -9.68
N ALA A 48 -11.65 -2.20 -8.45
CA ALA A 48 -10.60 -3.15 -8.16
C ALA A 48 -11.04 -4.60 -8.37
N GLU A 49 -12.32 -4.92 -8.13
CA GLU A 49 -12.85 -6.29 -8.22
C GLU A 49 -12.57 -7.00 -9.57
N PRO A 50 -12.76 -6.38 -10.75
CA PRO A 50 -12.38 -7.00 -12.02
C PRO A 50 -10.90 -7.36 -12.12
N ALA A 51 -10.02 -6.54 -11.53
CA ALA A 51 -8.58 -6.82 -11.50
C ALA A 51 -8.26 -7.97 -10.54
N ILE A 52 -8.87 -7.98 -9.35
CA ILE A 52 -8.75 -9.08 -8.37
C ILE A 52 -9.22 -10.41 -8.98
N ASN A 53 -10.32 -10.40 -9.73
CA ASN A 53 -10.88 -11.61 -10.33
C ASN A 53 -10.04 -12.20 -11.47
N LYS A 54 -9.03 -11.48 -11.99
CA LYS A 54 -8.05 -12.03 -12.96
C LYS A 54 -7.00 -12.89 -12.29
N PHE A 55 -6.80 -12.78 -10.98
CA PHE A 55 -5.85 -13.61 -10.26
C PHE A 55 -6.36 -15.05 -10.09
N PRO A 56 -5.44 -16.03 -9.96
CA PRO A 56 -5.78 -17.39 -9.60
C PRO A 56 -6.64 -17.51 -8.31
N PRO A 57 -7.59 -18.47 -8.21
CA PRO A 57 -8.50 -18.60 -7.07
C PRO A 57 -7.84 -18.79 -5.70
N ASP A 58 -6.61 -19.29 -5.65
CA ASP A 58 -5.78 -19.45 -4.45
C ASP A 58 -5.16 -18.13 -3.97
N ILE A 59 -4.92 -17.17 -4.86
CA ILE A 59 -4.37 -15.84 -4.52
C ILE A 59 -5.47 -14.88 -4.03
N ARG A 60 -6.69 -14.93 -4.59
CA ARG A 60 -7.77 -13.99 -4.25
C ARG A 60 -8.10 -13.93 -2.74
N PRO A 61 -8.19 -15.06 -2.01
CA PRO A 61 -8.41 -15.04 -0.56
C PRO A 61 -7.29 -14.33 0.19
N MET A 62 -6.03 -14.52 -0.23
CA MET A 62 -4.86 -13.86 0.39
C MET A 62 -4.94 -12.34 0.26
N MET A 63 -5.38 -11.86 -0.91
CA MET A 63 -5.61 -10.43 -1.13
C MET A 63 -6.71 -9.91 -0.20
N ARG A 64 -7.85 -10.61 -0.10
CA ARG A 64 -9.01 -10.14 0.69
C ARG A 64 -8.82 -10.18 2.22
N LYS A 65 -7.84 -10.92 2.74
CA LYS A 65 -7.50 -10.92 4.17
C LYS A 65 -7.02 -9.54 4.62
N ALA A 66 -7.31 -9.19 5.88
CA ALA A 66 -6.64 -8.06 6.52
C ALA A 66 -5.13 -8.32 6.62
N ASP A 67 -4.30 -7.28 6.56
CA ASP A 67 -2.84 -7.41 6.51
C ASP A 67 -2.31 -8.21 7.71
N GLU A 68 -2.89 -8.02 8.90
CA GLU A 68 -2.51 -8.69 10.14
C GLU A 68 -2.90 -10.18 10.17
N GLN A 69 -3.78 -10.62 9.27
CA GLN A 69 -4.29 -11.99 9.20
C GLN A 69 -3.57 -12.83 8.15
N ARG A 70 -2.60 -12.26 7.43
CA ARG A 70 -1.86 -12.95 6.36
C ARG A 70 -0.65 -13.66 6.95
N ALA A 71 -0.47 -14.92 6.58
CA ALA A 71 0.80 -15.60 6.82
C ALA A 71 1.93 -14.93 5.99
N PRO A 72 3.22 -15.08 6.34
CA PRO A 72 4.31 -14.36 5.67
C PRO A 72 4.33 -14.53 4.13
N LEU A 73 4.08 -15.75 3.63
CA LEU A 73 3.99 -16.00 2.19
C LEU A 73 2.76 -15.32 1.57
N GLU A 74 1.62 -15.36 2.25
CA GLU A 74 0.40 -14.70 1.78
C GLU A 74 0.57 -13.19 1.72
N ALA A 75 1.25 -12.60 2.71
CA ALA A 75 1.57 -11.18 2.74
C ALA A 75 2.43 -10.79 1.53
N GLN A 76 3.45 -11.59 1.21
CA GLN A 76 4.29 -11.38 0.04
C GLN A 76 3.49 -11.44 -1.27
N LEU A 77 2.71 -12.52 -1.46
CA LEU A 77 1.92 -12.75 -2.67
C LEU A 77 0.84 -11.69 -2.84
N ALA A 78 0.14 -11.35 -1.76
CA ALA A 78 -0.85 -10.28 -1.75
C ALA A 78 -0.21 -8.93 -2.09
N ALA A 79 0.93 -8.58 -1.49
CA ALA A 79 1.63 -7.33 -1.79
C ALA A 79 2.04 -7.20 -3.27
N MET A 80 2.49 -8.29 -3.90
CA MET A 80 2.80 -8.30 -5.33
C MET A 80 1.54 -8.17 -6.20
N ALA A 81 0.47 -8.90 -5.86
CA ALA A 81 -0.79 -8.83 -6.58
C ALA A 81 -1.45 -7.44 -6.46
N TYR A 82 -1.41 -6.85 -5.26
CA TYR A 82 -1.96 -5.53 -4.97
C TYR A 82 -1.31 -4.41 -5.78
N ARG A 83 -0.03 -4.50 -6.11
CA ARG A 83 0.63 -3.52 -7.00
C ARG A 83 -0.02 -3.47 -8.37
N GLN A 84 -0.41 -4.63 -8.92
CA GLN A 84 -1.10 -4.68 -10.20
C GLN A 84 -2.51 -4.08 -10.09
N VAL A 85 -3.22 -4.34 -8.99
CA VAL A 85 -4.54 -3.75 -8.74
C VAL A 85 -4.45 -2.24 -8.51
N ALA A 86 -3.44 -1.76 -7.78
CA ALA A 86 -3.22 -0.34 -7.52
C ALA A 86 -2.92 0.45 -8.81
N SER A 87 -2.22 -0.17 -9.77
CA SER A 87 -2.02 0.40 -11.11
C SER A 87 -3.33 0.56 -11.89
N GLU A 88 -4.31 -0.32 -11.68
CA GLU A 88 -5.65 -0.14 -12.26
C GLU A 88 -6.46 0.93 -11.50
N ARG A 89 -6.31 1.01 -10.17
CA ARG A 89 -6.92 2.06 -9.34
C ARG A 89 -6.50 3.45 -9.80
N SER A 90 -5.23 3.66 -10.15
CA SER A 90 -4.73 4.97 -10.59
C SER A 90 -5.30 5.43 -11.94
N LYS A 91 -5.82 4.50 -12.75
CA LYS A 91 -6.48 4.80 -14.03
C LYS A 91 -7.94 5.23 -13.86
N VAL A 92 -8.52 5.11 -12.67
CA VAL A 92 -9.91 5.47 -12.40
C VAL A 92 -10.08 6.99 -12.43
N LYS A 93 -10.79 7.48 -13.44
CA LYS A 93 -11.22 8.88 -13.50
C LYS A 93 -12.44 9.11 -12.62
N MET A 94 -12.22 9.58 -11.39
CA MET A 94 -13.28 9.77 -10.39
C MET A 94 -14.39 10.72 -10.87
N SER A 95 -14.02 11.78 -11.59
CA SER A 95 -14.94 12.75 -12.22
C SER A 95 -15.97 12.12 -13.16
N ASP A 96 -15.64 10.97 -13.74
CA ASP A 96 -16.47 10.25 -14.72
C ASP A 96 -17.34 9.19 -14.03
N LYS A 97 -17.02 8.84 -12.78
CA LYS A 97 -17.74 7.84 -11.97
C LYS A 97 -18.73 8.47 -10.99
N LEU A 98 -18.59 9.76 -10.71
CA LEU A 98 -19.49 10.52 -9.84
C LEU A 98 -20.49 11.32 -10.68
N THR A 99 -21.71 11.46 -10.18
CA THR A 99 -22.80 12.19 -10.85
C THR A 99 -23.54 13.09 -9.86
N GLY A 100 -24.24 14.10 -10.39
CA GLY A 100 -25.12 14.97 -9.62
C GLY A 100 -24.44 15.67 -8.44
N GLU A 101 -25.14 15.74 -7.31
CA GLU A 101 -24.69 16.40 -6.08
C GLU A 101 -23.40 15.78 -5.51
N THR A 102 -23.22 14.46 -5.63
CA THR A 102 -22.01 13.78 -5.13
C THR A 102 -20.76 14.26 -5.87
N LYS A 103 -20.86 14.51 -7.17
CA LYS A 103 -19.74 15.06 -7.96
C LYS A 103 -19.42 16.48 -7.52
N GLN A 104 -20.43 17.33 -7.39
CA GLN A 104 -20.24 18.72 -6.93
C GLN A 104 -19.60 18.76 -5.54
N ARG A 105 -20.07 17.92 -4.61
CA ARG A 105 -19.48 17.78 -3.28
C ARG A 105 -18.02 17.34 -3.33
N TRP A 106 -17.69 16.37 -4.18
CA TRP A 106 -16.32 15.90 -4.36
C TRP A 106 -15.40 16.99 -4.94
N GLU A 107 -15.86 17.73 -5.96
CA GLU A 107 -15.10 18.85 -6.55
C GLU A 107 -14.83 19.94 -5.50
N HIS A 108 -15.86 20.34 -4.75
CA HIS A 108 -15.74 21.31 -3.67
C HIS A 108 -14.77 20.84 -2.57
N LEU A 109 -14.86 19.58 -2.12
CA LEU A 109 -13.92 19.03 -1.12
C LEU A 109 -12.48 19.01 -1.65
N ARG A 110 -12.27 18.80 -2.95
CA ARG A 110 -10.93 18.88 -3.55
C ARG A 110 -10.40 20.30 -3.62
N GLU A 111 -11.23 21.27 -3.94
CA GLU A 111 -10.87 22.70 -3.91
C GLU A 111 -10.52 23.14 -2.48
N GLN A 112 -11.33 22.73 -1.50
CA GLN A 112 -11.02 22.96 -0.08
C GLN A 112 -9.69 22.31 0.31
N LEU A 113 -9.44 21.06 -0.08
CA LEU A 113 -8.18 20.40 0.19
C LEU A 113 -6.98 21.15 -0.44
N ALA A 114 -7.13 21.61 -1.68
CA ALA A 114 -6.08 22.35 -2.39
C ALA A 114 -5.75 23.70 -1.72
N SER A 115 -6.69 24.31 -1.01
CA SER A 115 -6.41 25.53 -0.23
C SER A 115 -5.34 25.32 0.85
N PHE A 116 -5.13 24.07 1.31
CA PHE A 116 -4.10 23.70 2.28
C PHE A 116 -2.77 23.29 1.64
N ASP A 117 -2.63 23.35 0.31
CA ASP A 117 -1.38 22.94 -0.38
C ASP A 117 -0.17 23.76 0.09
N HIS A 118 -0.38 24.98 0.59
CA HIS A 118 0.67 25.81 1.18
C HIS A 118 1.29 25.23 2.47
N LEU A 119 0.60 24.32 3.17
CA LEU A 119 1.13 23.61 4.34
C LEU A 119 1.88 22.33 3.95
N LYS A 120 1.75 21.87 2.70
CA LYS A 120 2.29 20.59 2.27
C LYS A 120 3.81 20.73 2.07
N PRO A 121 4.63 19.89 2.71
CA PRO A 121 6.08 19.96 2.51
C PRO A 121 6.45 19.56 1.08
N GLN A 122 7.59 20.06 0.61
CA GLN A 122 8.16 19.61 -0.66
C GLN A 122 8.51 18.12 -0.59
N PRO A 123 8.19 17.33 -1.64
CA PRO A 123 8.52 15.92 -1.65
C PRO A 123 10.03 15.71 -1.55
N LEU A 124 10.44 14.78 -0.70
CA LEU A 124 11.83 14.38 -0.56
C LEU A 124 12.25 13.49 -1.75
N PRO A 125 13.52 13.52 -2.16
CA PRO A 125 14.01 12.54 -3.13
C PRO A 125 13.91 11.14 -2.53
N THR A 126 13.42 10.19 -3.31
CA THR A 126 13.29 8.78 -2.89
C THR A 126 14.25 7.89 -3.64
N THR A 127 14.46 6.68 -3.12
CA THR A 127 15.19 5.62 -3.80
C THR A 127 14.48 4.29 -3.72
N PHE A 128 14.86 3.42 -4.66
CA PHE A 128 14.44 2.04 -4.69
C PHE A 128 15.20 1.24 -3.62
N THR A 129 14.48 0.66 -2.67
CA THR A 129 15.04 -0.24 -1.67
C THR A 129 14.31 -1.58 -1.65
N VAL A 130 14.91 -2.57 -0.99
CA VAL A 130 14.29 -3.87 -0.77
C VAL A 130 14.29 -4.13 0.73
N ARG A 131 13.15 -4.54 1.28
CA ARG A 131 12.98 -4.88 2.70
C ARG A 131 12.38 -6.27 2.83
N ASP A 132 12.60 -6.93 3.97
CA ASP A 132 11.89 -8.17 4.26
C ASP A 132 10.39 -7.93 4.49
N ILE A 133 9.60 -9.01 4.33
CA ILE A 133 8.14 -8.96 4.49
C ILE A 133 7.78 -8.78 5.97
N GLY A 134 8.63 -9.26 6.86
CA GLY A 134 8.48 -9.19 8.31
C GLY A 134 9.63 -9.91 9.01
N ALA A 135 9.56 -9.99 10.34
CA ALA A 135 10.55 -10.70 11.14
C ALA A 135 10.49 -12.24 10.97
N GLU A 136 9.34 -12.76 10.53
CA GLU A 136 9.11 -14.19 10.33
C GLU A 136 9.27 -14.58 8.86
N ALA A 137 10.10 -15.60 8.60
CA ALA A 137 10.27 -16.16 7.27
C ALA A 137 9.09 -17.09 6.89
N PRO A 138 8.69 -17.15 5.61
CA PRO A 138 7.69 -18.12 5.17
C PRO A 138 8.22 -19.55 5.28
N ALA A 139 7.34 -20.48 5.65
CA ALA A 139 7.66 -21.90 5.66
C ALA A 139 8.01 -22.40 4.25
N VAL A 140 9.12 -23.14 4.14
CA VAL A 140 9.61 -23.71 2.87
C VAL A 140 9.38 -25.21 2.88
N PHE A 141 8.98 -25.77 1.74
CA PHE A 141 8.71 -27.20 1.57
C PHE A 141 9.42 -27.75 0.33
N ILE A 142 9.80 -29.03 0.35
CA ILE A 142 10.33 -29.71 -0.83
C ILE A 142 9.15 -30.32 -1.62
N PRO A 143 8.92 -29.91 -2.88
CA PRO A 143 7.86 -30.48 -3.70
C PRO A 143 7.99 -32.01 -3.84
N GLY A 144 6.89 -32.74 -3.65
CA GLY A 144 6.85 -34.20 -3.82
C GLY A 144 7.45 -35.03 -2.68
N ARG A 145 7.93 -34.41 -1.58
CA ARG A 145 8.32 -35.09 -0.33
C ARG A 145 7.33 -34.79 0.80
N ASN A 146 7.61 -35.31 2.00
CA ASN A 146 6.81 -35.07 3.21
C ASN A 146 6.50 -33.57 3.40
N LYS A 147 5.29 -33.25 3.89
CA LYS A 147 4.79 -31.88 4.11
C LYS A 147 5.42 -31.18 5.33
N ASN A 148 6.59 -31.62 5.77
CA ASN A 148 7.28 -30.98 6.89
C ASN A 148 8.04 -29.77 6.36
N PRO A 149 7.98 -28.62 7.05
CA PRO A 149 8.77 -27.46 6.69
C PRO A 149 10.26 -27.77 6.84
N ILE A 150 11.09 -27.15 6.00
CA ILE A 150 12.54 -27.20 6.12
C ILE A 150 13.04 -25.92 6.78
N ASP A 151 13.90 -26.08 7.78
CA ASP A 151 14.57 -24.94 8.42
C ASP A 151 15.69 -24.39 7.51
N PRO A 152 16.07 -23.11 7.67
CA PRO A 152 17.22 -22.55 6.98
C PRO A 152 18.48 -23.36 7.24
N GLY A 153 19.17 -23.77 6.18
CA GLY A 153 20.49 -24.39 6.29
C GLY A 153 21.55 -23.34 6.60
N TYR A 154 22.30 -23.54 7.68
CA TYR A 154 23.54 -22.81 7.94
C TYR A 154 24.73 -23.64 7.48
N LEU A 155 25.83 -22.96 7.12
CA LEU A 155 27.07 -23.65 6.79
C LEU A 155 27.60 -24.31 8.06
N SER A 156 27.77 -25.63 8.05
CA SER A 156 28.30 -26.38 9.19
C SER A 156 29.71 -25.96 9.61
N VAL A 157 30.45 -25.27 8.74
CA VAL A 157 31.76 -24.68 9.09
C VAL A 157 31.64 -23.49 10.06
N LEU A 158 30.44 -22.92 10.23
CA LEU A 158 30.13 -21.83 11.15
C LEU A 158 29.48 -22.32 12.46
N ASP A 159 29.29 -23.64 12.59
CA ASP A 159 28.70 -24.30 13.75
C ASP A 159 29.82 -25.13 14.44
N PRO A 160 30.55 -24.55 15.42
CA PRO A 160 31.69 -25.19 16.08
C PRO A 160 31.31 -26.37 16.99
#